data_AF-A0A937VIG6-F1
#
_entry.id   AF-A0A937VIG6-F1
#
_cell.length_a   1.000
_cell.length_b   1.000
_cell.length_c   1.000
_cell.angle_alpha   90.00
_cell.angle_beta   90.00
_cell.angle_gamma   90.00
#
_symmetry.space_group_name_H-M   'P 1'
#
loop_
_entity.id
_entity.type
_entity.pdbx_description
1 polymer ?
#
loop_
_entity_poly.entity_id
_entity_poly.type
_entity_poly.pdbx_seq_one_letter_code
_entity_poly.pdbx_strand_id
1 'polypeptide(L)'
;MTGGALDDDHDLDAILGDSNAGAYQRVEERTGPPLEYVAEKSRHAIEAIHAVHADLGEGHAARGSAQAAFHYALVAYLALNNVLSLAGDHRVVARLLAMPHDELIRWLDAVDAEGSVTG
;
A
#
# COMPACT_ATOMS: atom_id res chain seq x y z
N MET A 1 -19.89 -3.86 -46.10
CA MET A 1 -20.64 -4.12 -44.85
C MET A 1 -20.15 -5.48 -44.35
N THR A 2 -19.14 -5.47 -43.50
CA THR A 2 -18.67 -6.63 -42.74
C THR A 2 -18.15 -6.05 -41.43
N GLY A 3 -19.00 -6.17 -40.40
CA GLY A 3 -18.80 -5.61 -39.07
C GLY A 3 -17.65 -6.27 -38.33
N GLY A 4 -17.18 -5.54 -37.32
CA GLY A 4 -15.98 -5.83 -36.54
C GLY A 4 -16.07 -7.12 -35.74
N ALA A 5 -14.90 -7.73 -35.58
CA ALA A 5 -14.66 -8.82 -34.65
C ALA A 5 -13.20 -8.72 -34.21
N LEU A 6 -12.99 -8.04 -33.09
CA LEU A 6 -11.99 -8.34 -32.05
C LEU A 6 -12.58 -7.73 -30.76
N ASP A 7 -13.73 -8.28 -30.35
CA ASP A 7 -14.32 -8.04 -29.03
C ASP A 7 -13.55 -8.89 -28.02
N ASP A 8 -13.16 -8.24 -26.92
CA ASP A 8 -12.64 -8.75 -25.64
C ASP A 8 -11.60 -9.88 -25.65
N ASP A 9 -10.31 -9.49 -25.61
CA ASP A 9 -9.21 -10.35 -25.15
C ASP A 9 -8.58 -9.83 -23.85
N HIS A 10 -9.40 -9.39 -22.89
CA HIS A 10 -8.95 -9.22 -21.51
C HIS A 10 -10.05 -9.72 -20.56
N ASP A 11 -10.25 -11.03 -20.55
CA ASP A 11 -11.01 -11.72 -19.49
C ASP A 11 -10.23 -11.59 -18.17
N LEU A 12 -10.40 -10.45 -17.50
CA LEU A 12 -9.76 -10.10 -16.24
C LEU A 12 -10.21 -11.05 -15.11
N ASP A 13 -11.38 -11.67 -15.23
CA ASP A 13 -11.88 -12.65 -14.27
C ASP A 13 -11.11 -13.98 -14.37
N ALA A 14 -10.59 -14.33 -15.55
CA ALA A 14 -9.63 -15.42 -15.72
C ALA A 14 -8.23 -15.10 -15.15
N ILE A 15 -7.86 -13.82 -15.06
CA ILE A 15 -6.60 -13.37 -14.45
C ILE A 15 -6.69 -13.32 -12.92
N LEU A 16 -7.87 -13.01 -12.38
CA LEU A 16 -8.11 -12.82 -10.94
C LEU A 16 -8.57 -14.08 -10.19
N GLY A 17 -8.77 -15.21 -10.89
CA GLY A 17 -9.26 -16.48 -10.33
C GLY A 17 -8.78 -16.75 -8.90
N ASP A 18 -9.76 -16.88 -8.00
CA ASP A 18 -9.66 -17.04 -6.54
C ASP A 18 -8.33 -16.64 -5.89
N SER A 19 -7.95 -15.37 -6.06
CA SER A 19 -6.65 -14.85 -5.65
C SER A 19 -6.38 -14.90 -4.14
N ASN A 20 -7.37 -15.26 -3.30
CA ASN A 20 -7.25 -15.27 -1.84
C ASN A 20 -7.84 -16.49 -1.10
N ALA A 21 -8.41 -17.53 -1.75
CA ALA A 21 -8.98 -18.70 -1.02
C ALA A 21 -7.96 -19.64 -0.35
N GLY A 22 -6.74 -19.16 -0.11
CA GLY A 22 -5.71 -19.86 0.64
C GLY A 22 -4.47 -19.00 0.90
N ALA A 23 -4.62 -17.67 0.97
CA ALA A 23 -3.49 -16.76 1.07
C ALA A 23 -2.65 -17.03 2.33
N TYR A 24 -1.52 -17.71 2.08
CA TYR A 24 -0.34 -17.96 2.93
C TYR A 24 -0.49 -18.93 4.12
N GLN A 25 -0.52 -20.24 3.81
CA GLN A 25 -0.06 -21.31 4.73
C GLN A 25 1.44 -21.65 4.55
N ARG A 26 2.26 -20.69 4.09
CA ARG A 26 3.71 -20.91 3.94
C ARG A 26 4.43 -20.26 5.13
N VAL A 27 5.00 -21.09 5.99
CA VAL A 27 5.86 -20.63 7.09
C VAL A 27 7.25 -20.40 6.53
N GLU A 28 7.76 -19.18 6.64
CA GLU A 28 9.12 -18.82 6.27
C GLU A 28 9.90 -18.41 7.51
N GLU A 29 11.04 -19.05 7.74
CA GLU A 29 11.94 -18.70 8.84
C GLU A 29 12.88 -17.58 8.39
N ARG A 30 12.84 -16.44 9.09
CA ARG A 30 13.71 -15.28 8.80
C ARG A 30 14.93 -15.27 9.71
N THR A 31 16.12 -15.31 9.12
CA THR A 31 17.41 -15.04 9.77
C THR A 31 17.97 -13.66 9.40
N GLY A 32 17.08 -12.68 9.22
CA GLY A 32 17.40 -11.31 8.79
C GLY A 32 17.21 -10.26 9.89
N PRO A 33 17.30 -8.96 9.57
CA PRO A 33 17.06 -7.88 10.52
C PRO A 33 15.71 -8.03 11.24
N PRO A 34 15.58 -7.54 12.49
CA PRO A 34 14.32 -7.57 13.23
C PRO A 34 13.17 -6.94 12.43
N LEU A 35 11.96 -7.47 12.56
CA LEU A 35 10.78 -6.93 11.88
C LEU A 35 10.50 -5.47 12.27
N GLU A 36 10.75 -5.12 13.53
CA GLU A 36 10.67 -3.76 14.04
C GLU A 36 11.57 -2.78 13.27
N TYR A 37 12.81 -3.19 12.98
CA TYR A 37 13.72 -2.37 12.17
C TYR A 37 13.18 -2.15 10.75
N VAL A 38 12.58 -3.18 10.15
CA VAL A 38 11.95 -3.07 8.82
C VAL A 38 10.73 -2.14 8.90
N ALA A 39 9.91 -2.25 9.95
CA ALA A 39 8.74 -1.41 10.16
C ALA A 39 9.12 0.06 10.31
N GLU A 40 10.16 0.36 11.09
CA GLU A 40 10.70 1.70 11.25
C GLU A 40 11.14 2.30 9.90
N LYS A 41 11.83 1.52 9.04
CA LYS A 41 12.25 2.02 7.71
C LYS A 41 11.09 2.16 6.74
N SER A 42 10.12 1.25 6.78
CA SER A 42 8.89 1.37 5.99
C SER A 42 8.09 2.60 6.37
N ARG A 43 7.97 2.90 7.68
CA ARG A 43 7.33 4.11 8.21
C ARG A 43 8.00 5.38 7.66
N HIS A 44 9.33 5.48 7.78
CA HIS A 44 10.08 6.61 7.23
C HIS A 44 9.94 6.76 5.71
N ALA A 45 9.83 5.66 4.95
CA ALA A 45 9.60 5.72 3.51
C ALA A 45 8.24 6.33 3.17
N ILE A 46 7.18 5.94 3.89
CA ILE A 46 5.84 6.49 3.74
C ILE A 46 5.84 8.00 4.01
N GLU A 47 6.45 8.42 5.12
CA GLU A 47 6.57 9.84 5.48
C GLU A 47 7.31 10.65 4.42
N ALA A 48 8.45 10.15 3.95
CA ALA A 48 9.25 10.83 2.93
C ALA A 48 8.49 10.96 1.60
N ILE A 49 7.80 9.90 1.16
CA ILE A 49 7.00 9.95 -0.07
C ILE A 49 5.81 10.89 0.10
N HIS A 50 5.17 10.91 1.28
CA HIS A 50 4.09 11.85 1.58
C HIS A 50 4.55 13.30 1.48
N ALA A 51 5.70 13.63 2.10
CA ALA A 51 6.28 14.96 2.04
C ALA A 51 6.58 15.38 0.58
N VAL A 52 7.22 14.50 -0.19
CA VAL A 52 7.45 14.74 -1.62
C VAL A 52 6.12 14.96 -2.34
N HIS A 53 5.12 14.11 -2.14
CA HIS A 53 3.83 14.27 -2.79
C HIS A 53 3.14 15.59 -2.41
N ALA A 54 3.25 16.05 -1.16
CA ALA A 54 2.71 17.33 -0.72
C ALA A 54 3.43 18.52 -1.39
N ASP A 55 4.76 18.44 -1.53
CA ASP A 55 5.58 19.46 -2.18
C ASP A 55 5.37 19.52 -3.70
N LEU A 56 5.02 18.39 -4.32
CA LEU A 56 4.65 18.33 -5.73
C LEU A 56 3.31 19.03 -5.94
N GLY A 57 3.32 20.29 -6.38
CA GLY A 57 2.09 21.05 -6.69
C GLY A 57 1.12 20.30 -7.63
N GLU A 58 -0.14 20.75 -7.63
CA GLU A 58 -1.17 20.17 -8.49
C GLU A 58 -0.75 20.19 -9.97
N GLY A 59 -0.94 19.06 -10.67
CA GLY A 59 -0.56 18.91 -12.07
C GLY A 59 0.93 18.60 -12.33
N HIS A 60 1.77 18.50 -11.30
CA HIS A 60 3.17 18.10 -11.49
C HIS A 60 3.26 16.67 -12.05
N ALA A 61 4.05 16.48 -13.11
CA ALA A 61 4.13 15.21 -13.84
C ALA A 61 4.51 14.00 -12.95
N ALA A 62 5.32 14.22 -11.92
CA ALA A 62 5.74 13.17 -10.97
C ALA A 62 4.68 12.81 -9.91
N ARG A 63 3.57 13.54 -9.79
CA ARG A 63 2.60 13.37 -8.71
C ARG A 63 1.94 11.99 -8.75
N GLY A 64 1.59 11.51 -9.94
CA GLY A 64 1.06 10.15 -10.12
C GLY A 64 2.06 9.06 -9.68
N SER A 65 3.34 9.23 -9.99
CA SER A 65 4.39 8.30 -9.57
C SER A 65 4.61 8.33 -8.06
N ALA A 66 4.57 9.51 -7.43
CA ALA A 66 4.66 9.65 -5.97
C ALA A 66 3.46 8.98 -5.28
N GLN A 67 2.25 9.16 -5.81
CA GLN A 67 1.04 8.47 -5.31
C GLN A 67 1.16 6.95 -5.43
N ALA A 68 1.66 6.43 -6.56
CA ALA A 68 1.87 4.99 -6.75
C ALA A 68 2.94 4.44 -5.78
N ALA A 69 4.06 5.17 -5.59
CA ALA A 69 5.08 4.80 -4.62
C ALA A 69 4.52 4.76 -3.19
N PHE A 70 3.70 5.76 -2.83
CA PHE A 70 3.03 5.80 -1.53
C PHE A 70 2.11 4.60 -1.34
N HIS A 71 1.30 4.26 -2.36
CA HIS A 71 0.40 3.11 -2.31
C HIS A 71 1.14 1.81 -1.99
N TYR A 72 2.19 1.49 -2.74
CA TYR A 72 2.93 0.24 -2.51
C TYR A 72 3.69 0.23 -1.18
N ALA A 73 4.25 1.37 -0.77
CA ALA A 73 4.89 1.49 0.54
C ALA A 73 3.88 1.27 1.67
N LEU A 74 2.67 1.85 1.55
CA LEU A 74 1.58 1.68 2.50
C LEU A 74 1.12 0.23 2.59
N VAL A 75 0.90 -0.43 1.45
CA VAL A 75 0.50 -1.85 1.41
C VAL A 75 1.54 -2.72 2.11
N ALA A 76 2.83 -2.51 1.84
CA ALA A 76 3.91 -3.25 2.49
C ALA A 76 3.95 -3.03 4.00
N TYR A 77 3.79 -1.79 4.45
CA TYR A 77 3.76 -1.44 5.87
C TYR A 77 2.53 -2.01 6.59
N LEU A 78 1.37 -1.98 5.96
CA LEU A 78 0.14 -2.58 6.49
C LEU A 78 0.24 -4.10 6.58
N ALA A 79 0.83 -4.75 5.57
CA ALA A 79 1.10 -6.18 5.61
C ALA A 79 2.05 -6.55 6.76
N LEU A 80 3.12 -5.78 6.95
CA LEU A 80 4.10 -5.99 8.02
C LEU A 80 3.47 -5.88 9.42
N ASN A 81 2.50 -4.98 9.58
CA ASN A 81 1.77 -4.77 10.83
C ASN A 81 0.48 -5.61 10.94
N ASN A 82 0.26 -6.60 10.08
CA ASN A 82 -0.93 -7.47 10.09
C ASN A 82 -2.29 -6.74 9.95
N VAL A 83 -2.30 -5.54 9.38
CA VAL A 83 -3.50 -4.70 9.18
C VAL A 83 -3.84 -4.53 7.69
N LEU A 84 -3.49 -5.52 6.86
CA LEU A 84 -3.66 -5.49 5.40
C LEU A 84 -5.11 -5.32 4.95
N SER A 85 -6.09 -5.64 5.79
CA SER A 85 -7.51 -5.41 5.53
C SER A 85 -7.83 -3.94 5.22
N LEU A 86 -7.06 -3.00 5.77
CA LEU A 86 -7.19 -1.56 5.49
C LEU A 86 -6.74 -1.18 4.07
N ALA A 87 -5.87 -1.96 3.44
CA ALA A 87 -5.42 -1.71 2.07
C ALA A 87 -6.49 -2.02 1.00
N GLY A 88 -7.56 -2.73 1.38
CA GLY A 88 -8.69 -3.04 0.49
C GLY A 88 -9.58 -1.83 0.19
N ASP A 89 -9.48 -0.74 0.96
CA ASP A 89 -10.17 0.52 0.63
C ASP A 89 -9.30 1.36 -0.31
N HIS A 90 -9.65 1.38 -1.60
CA HIS A 90 -8.95 2.19 -2.61
C HIS A 90 -8.93 3.70 -2.29
N ARG A 91 -9.77 4.18 -1.37
CA ARG A 91 -9.79 5.59 -0.93
C ARG A 91 -8.78 5.88 0.17
N VAL A 92 -8.23 4.88 0.85
CA VAL A 92 -7.30 5.08 1.97
C VAL A 92 -6.06 5.87 1.54
N VAL A 93 -5.49 5.53 0.38
CA VAL A 93 -4.32 6.21 -0.18
C VAL A 93 -4.61 7.68 -0.44
N ALA A 94 -5.73 7.97 -1.13
CA ALA A 94 -6.10 9.34 -1.45
C ALA A 94 -6.38 10.17 -0.19
N ARG A 95 -7.00 9.57 0.83
CA ARG A 95 -7.25 10.23 2.13
C ARG A 95 -5.95 10.54 2.86
N LEU A 96 -5.05 9.56 2.98
CA LEU A 96 -3.77 9.73 3.67
C LEU A 96 -2.88 10.76 2.97
N LEU A 97 -2.85 10.78 1.63
CA LEU A 97 -2.10 11.79 0.86
C LEU A 97 -2.69 13.20 0.92
N ALA A 98 -3.96 13.32 1.32
CA ALA A 98 -4.62 14.61 1.51
C ALA A 98 -4.54 15.12 2.95
N MET A 99 -4.05 14.29 3.89
CA MET A 99 -3.91 14.68 5.28
C MET A 99 -2.70 15.61 5.49
N PRO A 100 -2.77 16.50 6.48
CA PRO A 100 -1.59 17.13 7.05
C PRO A 100 -0.58 16.08 7.55
N HIS A 101 0.70 16.42 7.50
CA HIS A 101 1.78 15.51 7.91
C HIS A 101 1.66 15.02 9.36
N ASP A 102 1.20 15.86 10.29
CA ASP A 102 1.00 15.47 11.69
C ASP A 102 -0.19 14.51 11.88
N GLU A 103 -1.20 14.59 11.01
CA GLU A 103 -2.31 13.63 10.99
C GLU A 103 -1.87 12.27 10.44
N LEU A 104 -1.02 12.27 9.41
CA LEU A 104 -0.39 11.04 8.92
C LEU A 104 0.44 10.36 10.02
N ILE A 105 1.29 11.12 10.73
CA ILE A 105 2.09 10.59 11.83
C ILE A 105 1.21 9.93 12.90
N ARG A 106 0.15 10.61 13.34
CA ARG A 106 -0.79 10.06 14.33
C ARG A 106 -1.47 8.78 13.85
N TRP A 107 -1.78 8.71 12.55
CA TRP A 107 -2.35 7.51 11.97
C TRP A 107 -1.34 6.35 11.93
N LEU A 108 -0.07 6.61 11.58
CA LEU A 108 1.01 5.62 11.61
C LEU A 108 1.25 5.10 13.04
N ASP A 109 1.24 5.99 14.03
CA ASP A 109 1.37 5.60 15.44
C ASP A 109 0.25 4.65 15.88
N ALA A 110 -0.98 4.86 15.39
CA ALA A 110 -2.10 3.95 15.65
C ALA A 110 -1.93 2.59 14.98
N VAL A 111 -1.36 2.54 13.77
CA VAL A 111 -1.04 1.29 13.07
C VAL A 111 0.05 0.51 13.79
N ASP A 112 1.12 1.17 14.23
CA ASP A 112 2.19 0.55 15.01
C ASP A 112 1.64 -0.01 16.34
N ALA A 113 0.72 0.70 17.00
CA ALA A 113 0.09 0.24 18.23
C ALA A 113 -0.81 -0.98 18.04
N GLU A 114 -1.58 -1.03 16.95
CA GLU A 114 -2.46 -2.17 16.60
C GLU A 114 -1.65 -3.39 16.14
N GLY A 115 -0.57 -3.15 15.37
CA GLY A 115 0.34 -4.19 14.88
C GLY A 115 1.26 -4.79 15.97
N SER A 116 1.34 -4.15 17.14
CA SER A 116 2.04 -4.63 18.33
C SER A 116 1.31 -5.82 18.98
N VAL A 117 1.21 -6.92 18.25
CA VAL A 117 0.79 -8.24 18.75
C VAL A 117 2.02 -9.05 19.23
N THR A 118 3.21 -8.45 19.17
CA THR A 118 4.43 -8.98 19.78
C THR A 118 4.65 -8.35 21.15
N GLY A 119 4.00 -8.94 22.16
CA GLY A 119 4.64 -9.04 23.48
C GLY A 119 5.80 -10.02 23.45
#